data_AF-A0A960CQ23-F1
#
_entry.id   AF-A0A960CQ23-F1
#
_cell.length_a   1.000
_cell.length_b   1.000
_cell.length_c   1.000
_cell.angle_alpha   90.00
_cell.angle_beta   90.00
_cell.angle_gamma   90.00
#
_symmetry.space_group_name_H-M   'P 1'
#
loop_
_entity.id
_entity.type
_entity.pdbx_description
1 polymer ?
#
loop_
_entity_poly.entity_id
_entity_poly.type
_entity_poly.pdbx_seq_one_letter_code
_entity_poly.pdbx_strand_id
1 'polypeptide(L)' 'PEYVAPVVAYLCTEEVPDTASVFIVGGGKVQRAALFQNEGVTFDHVPTVDDVAAQWSTIDDLAAAKPANFKLG' A
#
# COMPACT_ATOMS: atom_id res chain seq x y z
N PRO A 1 0.23 19.35 19.19
CA PRO A 1 -0.56 19.67 17.98
C PRO A 1 0.24 20.42 16.90
N GLU A 2 1.24 21.17 17.34
CA GLU A 2 2.08 22.12 16.63
C GLU A 2 2.97 21.44 15.58
N TYR A 3 3.35 20.18 15.82
CA TYR A 3 4.11 19.37 14.87
C TYR A 3 3.25 18.73 13.76
N VAL A 4 1.92 18.78 13.88
CA VAL A 4 0.99 18.18 12.92
C VAL A 4 0.31 19.25 12.07
N ALA A 5 -0.09 20.36 12.68
CA ALA A 5 -0.87 21.42 12.02
C ALA A 5 -0.24 21.97 10.73
N PRO A 6 1.09 22.21 10.63
CA PRO A 6 1.69 22.69 9.38
C PRO A 6 1.58 21.69 8.22
N VAL A 7 1.65 20.38 8.51
CA VAL A 7 1.51 19.33 7.49
C VAL A 7 0.09 19.31 6.95
N VAL A 8 -0.90 19.38 7.84
CA VAL A 8 -2.32 19.46 7.44
C VAL A 8 -2.59 20.73 6.64
N ALA A 9 -2.08 21.87 7.08
CA ALA A 9 -2.23 23.14 6.37
C ALA A 9 -1.68 23.05 4.94
N TYR A 10 -0.50 22.43 4.75
CA TYR A 10 0.09 22.25 3.43
C TYR A 10 -0.73 21.31 2.53
N LEU A 11 -1.24 20.20 3.07
CA LEU A 11 -2.13 19.27 2.34
C LEU A 11 -3.45 19.90 1.89
N CYS A 12 -3.85 21.04 2.47
CA CYS A 12 -5.04 21.80 2.07
C CYS A 12 -4.75 22.90 1.03
N THR A 13 -3.52 23.04 0.55
CA THR A 13 -3.16 24.00 -0.51
C THR A 13 -3.38 23.40 -1.90
N GLU A 14 -3.45 24.25 -2.91
CA GLU A 14 -3.50 23.84 -4.33
C GLU A 14 -2.16 23.31 -4.85
N GLU A 15 -1.07 23.50 -4.10
CA GLU A 15 0.28 23.07 -4.48
C GLU A 15 0.48 21.55 -4.37
N VAL A 16 -0.40 20.86 -3.62
CA VAL A 16 -0.30 19.42 -3.38
C VAL A 16 -1.14 18.66 -4.40
N PRO A 17 -0.51 17.94 -5.35
CA PRO A 17 -1.25 17.15 -6.34
C PRO A 17 -1.68 15.77 -5.79
N ASP A 18 -1.20 15.40 -4.60
CA ASP A 18 -1.46 14.10 -4.00
C ASP A 18 -2.95 13.91 -3.66
N THR A 19 -3.51 12.80 -4.13
CA THR A 19 -4.86 12.37 -3.78
C THR A 19 -4.83 10.96 -3.22
N ALA A 20 -5.86 10.58 -2.45
CA ALA A 20 -6.03 9.25 -1.85
C ALA A 20 -4.78 8.69 -1.13
N SER A 21 -3.93 9.58 -0.60
CA SER A 21 -2.67 9.22 0.05
C SER A 21 -2.82 9.27 1.57
N VAL A 22 -2.11 8.37 2.26
CA VAL A 22 -2.11 8.27 3.72
C VAL A 22 -0.79 8.78 4.26
N PHE A 23 -0.86 9.73 5.19
CA PHE A 23 0.31 10.27 5.87
C PHE A 23 0.23 10.01 7.38
N ILE A 24 1.33 9.54 7.95
CA ILE A 24 1.52 9.34 9.39
C ILE A 24 2.34 10.52 9.90
N VAL A 25 1.78 11.29 10.84
CA VAL A 25 2.39 12.53 11.34
C VAL A 25 2.33 12.57 12.86
N GLY A 26 3.49 12.74 13.51
CA GLY A 26 3.57 12.83 14.96
C GLY A 26 5.01 12.86 15.48
N GLY A 27 5.24 13.50 16.64
CA GLY A 27 6.57 13.57 17.25
C GLY A 27 7.65 14.24 16.39
N GLY A 28 7.27 15.14 15.47
CA GLY A 28 8.18 15.77 14.51
C GLY A 28 8.49 14.93 13.26
N LYS A 29 7.90 13.73 13.13
CA LYS A 29 8.07 12.84 11.98
C LYS A 29 6.89 12.95 11.01
N VAL A 30 7.18 12.94 9.71
CA VAL A 30 6.21 12.87 8.62
C VAL A 30 6.57 11.67 7.74
N GLN A 31 5.62 10.79 7.47
CA GLN A 31 5.81 9.61 6.62
C GLN A 31 4.59 9.40 5.74
N ARG A 32 4.78 8.75 4.59
CA ARG A 32 3.70 8.25 3.74
C ARG A 32 3.55 6.74 3.93
N ALA A 33 2.31 6.29 4.07
CA ALA A 33 1.95 4.89 3.98
C ALA A 33 1.35 4.62 2.59
N ALA A 34 1.75 3.51 1.96
CA ALA A 34 1.24 3.08 0.66
C ALA A 34 1.12 1.56 0.63
N LEU A 35 0.21 1.05 -0.20
CA LEU A 35 0.02 -0.38 -0.42
C LEU A 35 0.97 -0.87 -1.52
N PHE A 36 1.57 -2.04 -1.29
CA PHE A 36 2.41 -2.75 -2.24
C PHE A 36 1.85 -4.16 -2.41
N GLN A 37 2.05 -4.74 -3.59
CA GLN A 37 1.64 -6.10 -3.93
C GLN A 37 2.76 -6.79 -4.73
N ASN A 38 2.89 -8.11 -4.60
CA ASN A 38 3.73 -8.93 -5.48
C ASN A 38 2.93 -9.36 -6.72
N GLU A 39 3.53 -10.19 -7.58
CA GLU A 39 2.85 -10.77 -8.75
C GLU A 39 1.75 -11.76 -8.34
N GLY A 40 1.83 -12.33 -7.14
CA GLY A 40 0.90 -13.33 -6.64
C GLY A 40 0.91 -14.62 -7.46
N VAL A 41 -0.17 -15.38 -7.35
CA VAL A 41 -0.40 -16.61 -8.10
C VAL A 41 -1.83 -16.59 -8.65
N THR A 42 -1.97 -16.89 -9.95
CA THR A 42 -3.27 -17.07 -10.59
C THR A 42 -3.53 -18.57 -10.74
N PHE A 43 -4.57 -19.06 -10.09
CA PHE A 43 -5.03 -20.45 -10.23
C PHE A 43 -5.99 -20.57 -11.43
N ASP A 44 -5.85 -21.64 -12.21
CA ASP A 44 -6.71 -21.93 -13.38
C ASP A 44 -8.00 -22.69 -13.03
N HIS A 45 -8.14 -23.05 -11.75
CA HIS A 45 -9.31 -23.69 -11.15
C HIS A 45 -9.55 -23.10 -9.76
N VAL A 46 -10.68 -23.44 -9.13
CA VAL A 46 -10.92 -23.08 -7.72
C VAL A 46 -9.93 -23.86 -6.85
N PRO A 47 -8.95 -23.20 -6.20
CA PRO A 47 -7.91 -23.91 -5.48
C PRO A 47 -8.46 -24.56 -4.21
N THR A 48 -7.92 -25.71 -3.85
CA THR A 48 -8.09 -26.28 -2.52
C THR A 48 -7.18 -25.60 -1.50
N VAL A 49 -7.37 -25.91 -0.21
CA VAL A 49 -6.47 -25.42 0.85
C VAL A 49 -5.02 -25.87 0.61
N ASP A 50 -4.83 -27.10 0.13
CA ASP A 50 -3.51 -27.66 -0.13
C ASP A 50 -2.83 -26.98 -1.33
N ASP A 51 -3.59 -26.61 -2.37
CA ASP A 51 -3.06 -25.86 -3.52
C ASP A 51 -2.54 -24.48 -3.11
N VAL A 52 -3.26 -23.79 -2.22
CA VAL A 52 -2.83 -22.50 -1.66
C VAL A 52 -1.59 -22.67 -0.80
N ALA A 53 -1.58 -23.68 0.08
CA ALA A 53 -0.43 -23.95 0.96
C ALA A 53 0.83 -24.26 0.14
N ALA A 54 0.70 -25.02 -0.95
CA ALA A 54 1.80 -25.35 -1.85
C ALA A 54 2.41 -24.12 -2.56
N GLN A 55 1.63 -23.05 -2.72
CA GLN A 55 2.06 -21.81 -3.37
C GLN A 55 2.37 -20.68 -2.37
N TRP A 56 2.28 -20.94 -1.06
CA TRP A 56 2.30 -19.88 -0.04
C TRP A 56 3.57 -19.04 -0.06
N SER A 57 4.73 -19.67 -0.27
CA SER A 57 6.02 -18.96 -0.37
C SER A 57 6.10 -17.96 -1.52
N THR A 58 5.30 -18.16 -2.58
CA THR A 58 5.19 -17.20 -3.69
C THR A 58 4.19 -16.10 -3.35
N ILE A 59 3.11 -16.46 -2.65
CA ILE A 59 2.03 -15.55 -2.25
C ILE A 59 2.52 -14.54 -1.20
N ASP A 60 3.33 -14.96 -0.23
CA ASP A 60 3.80 -14.11 0.87
C ASP A 60 5.15 -13.43 0.63
N ASP A 61 5.84 -13.75 -0.46
CA ASP A 61 7.11 -13.10 -0.83
C ASP A 61 6.90 -11.68 -1.36
N LEU A 62 7.41 -10.69 -0.61
CA LEU A 62 7.40 -9.27 -0.97
C LEU A 62 8.76 -8.75 -1.45
N ALA A 63 9.77 -9.62 -1.68
CA ALA A 63 11.11 -9.21 -2.11
C ALA A 63 11.09 -8.41 -3.42
N ALA A 64 10.14 -8.68 -4.31
CA ALA A 64 9.92 -7.98 -5.58
C ALA A 64 8.61 -7.18 -5.62
N ALA A 65 8.06 -6.79 -4.47
CA ALA A 65 6.79 -6.08 -4.39
C ALA A 65 6.84 -4.72 -5.13
N LYS A 66 5.72 -4.37 -5.76
CA LYS A 66 5.53 -3.13 -6.53
C LYS A 66 4.38 -2.33 -5.92
N PRO A 67 4.30 -1.01 -6.16
CA PRO A 67 3.15 -0.22 -5.75
C PRO A 67 1.85 -0.87 -6.24
N ALA A 68 0.89 -1.07 -5.34
CA ALA A 68 -0.36 -1.73 -5.66
C ALA A 68 -1.12 -0.92 -6.72
N ASN A 69 -1.53 -1.59 -7.80
CA ASN A 69 -2.26 -0.98 -8.91
C ASN A 69 -3.63 -1.63 -9.10
N PHE A 70 -4.44 -1.68 -8.05
CA PHE A 70 -5.76 -2.29 -8.13
C PHE A 70 -6.68 -1.49 -9.06
N LYS A 71 -6.85 -1.96 -10.30
CA LYS A 71 -7.84 -1.48 -11.24
C LYS A 71 -8.94 -2.53 -11.32
N LEU A 72 -10.11 -2.20 -10.78
CA LEU A 72 -11.34 -2.90 -11.15
C LEU A 72 -11.61 -2.53 -12.61
N GLY A 73 -11.65 -3.53 -13.49
CA GLY A 73 -12.03 -3.33 -14.90
C GLY A 73 -13.43 -2.77 -15.05
#